data_AF-A0AAN9H1U1-F1
#
_entry.id   AF-A0AAN9H1U1-F1
#
_cell.length_a   1.000
_cell.length_b   1.000
_cell.length_c   1.000
_cell.angle_alpha   90.00
_cell.angle_beta   90.00
_cell.angle_gamma   90.00
#
_symmetry.space_group_name_H-M   'P 1'
#
loop_
_entity.id
_entity.type
_entity.pdbx_description
1 polymer ?
#
loop_
_entity_poly.entity_id
_entity_poly.type
_entity_poly.pdbx_seq_one_letter_code
_entity_poly.pdbx_strand_id
1 'polypeptide(L)'
;MVLSARKQPPGGSREFWGWLNAVFNKVDYERIKAVGPDRAAAEWLLRCGAKVRFRGFDRWQHDYNGLPTGPLGRYRIEAIDATESCIMYRGFDHLEGLEHLEEIRLNKCIYIEDACLERLSQIKTLQDSVKNMTVVSCGNVTDIGLIALHQLRNLELLFLSDLPGVKDKDQTVDRLQTALPRLAIELDLA
;
A
#
# COMPACT_ATOMS: atom_id res chain seq x y z
N MET A 1 -3.35 -22.32 -50.72
CA MET A 1 -3.34 -21.14 -49.84
C MET A 1 -3.39 -21.66 -48.40
N VAL A 2 -2.23 -21.83 -47.75
CA VAL A 2 -2.13 -22.45 -46.42
C VAL A 2 -2.20 -21.34 -45.38
N LEU A 3 -3.20 -21.41 -44.50
CA LEU A 3 -3.38 -20.50 -43.37
C LEU A 3 -2.25 -20.74 -42.35
N SER A 4 -1.48 -19.69 -42.08
CA SER A 4 -0.45 -19.68 -41.04
C SER A 4 -1.14 -19.61 -39.67
N ALA A 5 -1.05 -20.70 -38.90
CA ALA A 5 -1.46 -20.72 -37.50
C ALA A 5 -0.42 -19.93 -36.67
N ARG A 6 -0.83 -18.77 -36.12
CA ARG A 6 -0.04 -18.05 -35.13
C ARG A 6 0.05 -18.90 -33.85
N LYS A 7 1.25 -19.38 -33.53
CA LYS A 7 1.54 -19.99 -32.23
C LYS A 7 1.41 -18.91 -31.14
N GLN A 8 0.55 -19.15 -30.16
CA GLN A 8 0.54 -18.39 -28.91
C GLN A 8 1.88 -18.60 -28.17
N PRO A 9 2.43 -17.57 -27.51
CA PRO A 9 3.63 -17.74 -26.70
C PRO A 9 3.33 -18.61 -25.46
N PRO A 10 4.31 -19.36 -24.95
CA PRO A 10 4.09 -20.29 -23.83
C PRO A 10 3.76 -19.53 -22.53
N GLY A 11 2.65 -19.91 -21.88
CA GLY A 11 2.08 -19.24 -20.70
C GLY A 11 2.78 -19.47 -19.35
N GLY A 12 3.88 -20.23 -19.28
CA GLY A 12 4.40 -20.71 -17.99
C GLY A 12 5.10 -19.68 -17.09
N SER A 13 5.78 -18.67 -17.64
CA SER A 13 6.60 -17.74 -16.83
C SER A 13 5.76 -16.67 -16.12
N ARG A 14 4.74 -16.14 -16.79
CA ARG A 14 3.83 -15.13 -16.22
C ARG A 14 2.95 -15.72 -15.12
N GLU A 15 2.55 -16.98 -15.26
CA GLU A 15 1.76 -17.70 -14.26
C GLU A 15 2.57 -17.97 -12.98
N PHE A 16 3.83 -18.40 -13.10
CA PHE A 16 4.70 -18.62 -11.94
C PHE A 16 4.95 -17.33 -11.14
N TRP A 17 5.35 -16.24 -11.80
CA TRP A 17 5.61 -14.97 -11.11
C TRP A 17 4.34 -14.36 -10.51
N GLY A 18 3.20 -14.52 -11.19
CA GLY A 18 1.89 -14.14 -10.64
C GLY A 18 1.53 -14.95 -9.39
N TRP A 19 1.73 -16.27 -9.41
CA TRP A 19 1.54 -17.14 -8.25
C TRP A 19 2.47 -16.75 -7.10
N LEU A 20 3.75 -16.51 -7.39
CA LEU A 20 4.74 -16.13 -6.38
C LEU A 20 4.32 -14.83 -5.67
N ASN A 21 3.99 -13.78 -6.42
CA ASN A 21 3.51 -12.52 -5.85
C ASN A 21 2.24 -12.70 -5.00
N ALA A 22 1.33 -13.57 -5.44
CA ALA A 22 0.13 -13.88 -4.66
C ALA A 22 0.45 -14.60 -3.34
N VAL A 23 1.46 -15.48 -3.31
CA VAL A 23 1.91 -16.15 -2.09
C VAL A 23 2.59 -15.16 -1.14
N PHE A 24 3.48 -14.29 -1.65
CA PHE A 24 4.15 -13.28 -0.83
C PHE A 24 3.14 -12.34 -0.15
N ASN A 25 2.04 -12.01 -0.82
CA ASN A 25 1.01 -11.16 -0.29
C ASN A 25 -0.07 -11.89 0.50
N LYS A 26 -0.11 -13.22 0.52
CA LYS A 26 -1.14 -13.96 1.25
C LYS A 26 -1.06 -13.67 2.75
N VAL A 27 -2.21 -13.39 3.35
CA VAL A 27 -2.33 -13.16 4.78
C VAL A 27 -2.34 -14.48 5.54
N ASP A 28 -1.49 -14.55 6.57
CA ASP A 28 -1.44 -15.65 7.52
C ASP A 28 -2.07 -15.21 8.85
N TYR A 29 -3.35 -15.53 9.02
CA TYR A 29 -4.12 -15.17 10.20
C TYR A 29 -3.64 -15.88 11.47
N GLU A 30 -3.08 -17.09 11.36
CA GLU A 30 -2.47 -17.78 12.49
C GLU A 30 -1.19 -17.08 12.91
N ARG A 31 -0.41 -16.55 11.95
CA ARG A 31 0.75 -15.71 12.26
C ARG A 31 0.32 -14.43 12.97
N ILE A 32 -0.71 -13.73 12.49
CA ILE A 32 -1.24 -12.52 13.16
C ILE A 32 -1.64 -12.85 14.61
N LYS A 33 -2.34 -13.97 14.84
CA LYS A 33 -2.72 -14.40 16.19
C LYS A 33 -1.51 -14.71 17.08
N ALA A 34 -0.45 -15.28 16.51
CA ALA A 34 0.74 -15.69 17.26
C ALA A 34 1.66 -14.51 17.62
N VAL A 35 1.81 -13.52 16.73
CA VAL A 35 2.81 -12.43 16.90
C VAL A 35 2.22 -11.02 16.98
N GLY A 36 0.92 -10.89 16.78
CA GLY A 36 0.23 -9.60 16.71
C GLY A 36 0.28 -8.96 15.31
N PRO A 37 -0.61 -7.99 15.05
CA PRO A 37 -0.78 -7.38 13.72
C PRO A 37 0.48 -6.63 13.26
N ASP A 38 1.08 -5.78 14.11
CA ASP A 38 2.28 -5.02 13.75
C ASP A 38 3.45 -5.90 13.32
N ARG A 39 3.68 -7.01 14.01
CA ARG A 39 4.78 -7.92 13.67
C ARG A 39 4.50 -8.67 12.37
N ALA A 40 3.28 -9.18 12.18
CA ALA A 40 2.89 -9.88 10.96
C ALA A 40 2.90 -8.94 9.74
N ALA A 41 2.45 -7.70 9.89
CA ALA A 41 2.50 -6.67 8.86
C ALA A 41 3.94 -6.30 8.51
N ALA A 42 4.82 -6.12 9.50
CA ALA A 42 6.23 -5.86 9.24
C ALA A 42 6.90 -7.02 8.46
N GLU A 43 6.60 -8.27 8.83
CA GLU A 43 7.08 -9.45 8.09
C GLU A 43 6.59 -9.44 6.64
N TRP A 44 5.34 -9.07 6.39
CA TRP A 44 4.79 -8.93 5.04
C TRP A 44 5.41 -7.81 4.24
N LEU A 45 5.50 -6.62 4.82
CA LEU A 45 6.06 -5.45 4.15
C LEU A 45 7.51 -5.72 3.74
N LEU A 46 8.33 -6.23 4.66
CA LEU A 46 9.75 -6.46 4.38
C LEU A 46 9.99 -7.59 3.38
N ARG A 47 9.22 -8.70 3.42
CA ARG A 47 9.34 -9.75 2.39
C ARG A 47 8.88 -9.28 1.01
N CYS A 48 8.02 -8.25 0.96
CA CYS A 48 7.59 -7.59 -0.27
C CYS A 48 8.50 -6.41 -0.67
N GLY A 49 9.64 -6.20 -0.01
CA GLY A 49 10.62 -5.15 -0.34
C GLY A 49 10.28 -3.76 0.21
N ALA A 50 9.22 -3.62 1.01
CA ALA A 50 8.91 -2.39 1.73
C ALA A 50 9.71 -2.28 3.03
N LYS A 51 9.63 -1.10 3.65
CA LYS A 51 10.28 -0.78 4.92
C LYS A 51 9.23 -0.31 5.92
N VAL A 52 9.51 -0.52 7.19
CA VAL A 52 8.67 0.00 8.28
C VAL A 52 9.50 0.76 9.29
N ARG A 53 8.91 1.77 9.91
CA ARG A 53 9.44 2.46 11.07
C ARG A 53 8.51 2.26 12.24
N PHE A 54 9.06 1.93 13.41
CA PHE A 54 8.27 1.73 14.62
C PHE A 54 8.20 3.02 15.43
N ARG A 55 7.07 3.21 16.12
CA ARG A 55 6.83 4.36 17.00
C ARG A 55 7.92 4.49 18.07
N GLY A 56 8.47 5.69 18.20
CA GLY A 56 9.56 5.99 19.14
C GLY A 56 10.94 5.52 18.66
N PHE A 57 11.08 5.10 17.41
CA PHE A 57 12.35 4.75 16.79
C PHE A 57 12.54 5.49 15.47
N ASP A 58 13.72 6.09 15.29
CA ASP A 58 14.06 6.78 14.03
C ASP A 58 14.52 5.82 12.92
N ARG A 59 14.94 4.60 13.29
CA ARG A 59 15.49 3.63 12.35
C ARG A 59 14.40 2.91 11.56
N TRP A 60 14.53 2.96 10.23
CA TRP A 60 13.77 2.14 9.31
C TRP A 60 14.25 0.69 9.27
N GLN A 61 13.33 -0.24 9.46
CA GLN A 61 13.52 -1.67 9.27
C GLN A 61 13.33 -2.02 7.80
N HIS A 62 14.34 -2.63 7.20
CA HIS A 62 14.37 -3.01 5.79
C HIS A 62 15.02 -4.38 5.57
N ASP A 63 15.64 -4.97 6.60
CA ASP A 63 16.14 -6.34 6.60
C ASP A 63 15.15 -7.22 7.38
N TYR A 64 14.53 -8.17 6.68
CA TYR A 64 13.57 -9.11 7.25
C TYR A 64 14.18 -9.90 8.42
N ASN A 65 15.44 -10.34 8.29
CA ASN A 65 16.13 -11.12 9.31
C ASN A 65 16.54 -10.26 10.53
N GLY A 66 16.60 -8.95 10.34
CA GLY A 66 16.88 -7.96 11.37
C GLY A 66 15.64 -7.47 12.13
N LEU A 67 14.44 -7.98 11.83
CA LEU A 67 13.22 -7.56 12.52
C LEU A 67 13.32 -7.78 14.04
N PRO A 68 13.11 -6.73 14.85
CA PRO A 68 13.40 -6.80 16.27
C PRO A 68 12.51 -7.83 16.97
N THR A 69 13.15 -8.65 17.80
CA THR A 69 12.47 -9.58 18.69
C THR A 69 12.20 -8.90 20.03
N GLY A 70 11.17 -9.36 20.74
CA GLY A 70 10.78 -8.78 22.02
C GLY A 70 9.36 -9.17 22.42
N PRO A 71 8.87 -8.61 23.55
CA PRO A 71 7.50 -8.81 24.00
C PRO A 71 6.48 -8.45 22.92
N LEU A 72 5.39 -9.21 22.88
CA LEU A 72 4.26 -8.93 21.98
C LEU A 72 3.75 -7.50 22.18
N GLY A 73 3.47 -6.81 21.07
CA GLY A 73 2.95 -5.44 21.09
C GLY A 73 3.95 -4.34 21.48
N ARG A 74 5.23 -4.66 21.70
CA ARG A 74 6.26 -3.65 21.99
C ARG A 74 6.53 -2.72 20.80
N TYR A 75 6.56 -3.28 19.60
CA TYR A 75 6.87 -2.53 18.38
C TYR A 75 5.57 -2.28 17.62
N ARG A 76 5.25 -1.00 17.43
CA ARG A 76 4.04 -0.54 16.73
C ARG A 76 4.44 0.20 15.48
N ILE A 77 3.93 -0.19 14.33
CA ILE A 77 4.27 0.44 13.05
C ILE A 77 3.70 1.86 13.06
N GLU A 78 4.56 2.83 12.76
CA GLU A 78 4.20 4.25 12.65
C GLU A 78 4.31 4.76 11.21
N ALA A 79 5.25 4.23 10.43
CA ALA A 79 5.39 4.60 9.02
C ALA A 79 5.73 3.40 8.14
N ILE A 80 5.22 3.42 6.91
CA ILE A 80 5.49 2.46 5.85
C ILE A 80 6.10 3.19 4.65
N ASP A 81 7.19 2.66 4.11
CA ASP A 81 7.77 3.07 2.84
C ASP A 81 7.83 1.85 1.91
N ALA A 82 6.94 1.82 0.92
CA ALA A 82 6.80 0.75 -0.05
C ALA A 82 7.45 1.09 -1.40
N THR A 83 8.57 1.81 -1.40
CA THR A 83 9.29 2.12 -2.65
C THR A 83 9.73 0.85 -3.39
N GLU A 84 9.33 0.71 -4.65
CA GLU A 84 9.63 -0.43 -5.54
C GLU A 84 9.17 -1.78 -4.96
N SER A 85 8.14 -1.76 -4.12
CA SER A 85 7.60 -2.94 -3.44
C SER A 85 6.63 -3.74 -4.33
N CYS A 86 6.57 -5.06 -4.09
CA CYS A 86 5.60 -5.95 -4.71
C CYS A 86 4.30 -6.15 -3.90
N ILE A 87 3.98 -5.24 -2.97
CA ILE A 87 2.70 -5.27 -2.27
C ILE A 87 1.52 -5.11 -3.24
N MET A 88 0.43 -5.83 -2.96
CA MET A 88 -0.79 -5.79 -3.77
C MET A 88 -2.01 -6.08 -2.88
N TYR A 89 -3.21 -5.86 -3.42
CA TYR A 89 -4.51 -6.01 -2.75
C TYR A 89 -4.58 -7.16 -1.74
N ARG A 90 -4.14 -8.37 -2.13
CA ARG A 90 -4.21 -9.60 -1.31
C ARG A 90 -3.52 -9.49 0.06
N GLY A 91 -2.54 -8.59 0.20
CA GLY A 91 -1.77 -8.41 1.43
C GLY A 91 -2.31 -7.31 2.34
N PHE A 92 -3.23 -6.48 1.88
CA PHE A 92 -3.67 -5.29 2.61
C PHE A 92 -4.40 -5.64 3.91
N ASP A 93 -4.94 -6.86 4.05
CA ASP A 93 -5.56 -7.30 5.30
C ASP A 93 -4.52 -7.43 6.45
N HIS A 94 -3.21 -7.48 6.17
CA HIS A 94 -2.21 -7.36 7.23
C HIS A 94 -2.20 -5.99 7.91
N LEU A 95 -2.75 -4.95 7.26
CA LEU A 95 -2.86 -3.62 7.83
C LEU A 95 -4.02 -3.51 8.85
N GLU A 96 -4.90 -4.52 8.91
CA GLU A 96 -5.93 -4.57 9.94
C GLU A 96 -5.29 -4.68 11.34
N GLY A 97 -5.76 -3.85 12.27
CA GLY A 97 -5.24 -3.83 13.64
C GLY A 97 -3.96 -3.03 13.84
N LEU A 98 -3.46 -2.32 12.80
CA LEU A 98 -2.43 -1.30 12.98
C LEU A 98 -3.07 -0.02 13.51
N GLU A 99 -2.95 0.22 14.81
CA GLU A 99 -3.60 1.34 15.52
C GLU A 99 -2.78 2.64 15.53
N HIS A 100 -1.52 2.58 15.10
CA HIS A 100 -0.56 3.67 15.22
C HIS A 100 0.11 4.06 13.89
N LEU A 101 -0.38 3.55 12.76
CA LEU A 101 0.17 3.86 11.45
C LEU A 101 -0.21 5.28 11.04
N GLU A 102 0.76 6.19 10.98
CA GLU A 102 0.54 7.61 10.65
C GLU A 102 0.97 7.97 9.23
N GLU A 103 1.95 7.27 8.67
CA GLU A 103 2.56 7.63 7.37
C GLU A 103 2.64 6.44 6.41
N ILE A 104 2.20 6.64 5.16
CA ILE A 104 2.27 5.62 4.10
C ILE A 104 2.87 6.24 2.83
N ARG A 105 3.97 5.67 2.34
CA ARG A 105 4.56 6.02 1.04
C ARG A 105 4.46 4.86 0.07
N LEU A 106 3.78 5.08 -1.05
CA LEU A 106 3.67 4.17 -2.18
C LEU A 106 4.43 4.80 -3.36
N ASN A 107 5.59 4.26 -3.69
CA ASN A 107 6.45 4.81 -4.74
C ASN A 107 6.85 3.70 -5.70
N LYS A 108 6.56 3.84 -7.00
CA LYS A 108 6.82 2.83 -8.04
C LYS A 108 6.27 1.44 -7.68
N CYS A 109 5.13 1.38 -6.99
CA CYS A 109 4.47 0.12 -6.64
C CYS A 109 3.61 -0.37 -7.83
N ILE A 110 4.18 -1.17 -8.73
CA ILE A 110 3.53 -1.55 -10.00
C ILE A 110 2.27 -2.43 -9.84
N TYR A 111 2.03 -3.00 -8.66
CA TYR A 111 0.86 -3.84 -8.38
C TYR A 111 -0.20 -3.12 -7.53
N ILE A 112 0.01 -1.85 -7.19
CA ILE A 112 -1.01 -1.02 -6.55
C ILE A 112 -1.99 -0.53 -7.61
N GLU A 113 -3.27 -0.72 -7.32
CA GLU A 113 -4.43 -0.36 -8.13
C GLU A 113 -5.52 0.25 -7.24
N ASP A 114 -6.59 0.76 -7.83
CA ASP A 114 -7.68 1.43 -7.10
C ASP A 114 -8.25 0.58 -5.96
N ALA A 115 -8.45 -0.73 -6.19
CA ALA A 115 -8.94 -1.65 -5.18
C ALA A 115 -8.03 -1.73 -3.93
N CYS A 116 -6.72 -1.48 -4.09
CA CYS A 116 -5.79 -1.42 -2.94
C CYS A 116 -6.08 -0.18 -2.08
N LEU A 117 -6.29 0.98 -2.71
CA LEU A 117 -6.59 2.23 -2.02
C LEU A 117 -7.99 2.19 -1.38
N GLU A 118 -8.97 1.61 -2.06
CA GLU A 118 -10.30 1.34 -1.50
C GLU A 118 -10.22 0.42 -0.28
N ARG A 119 -9.47 -0.69 -0.36
CA ARG A 119 -9.31 -1.60 0.78
C ARG A 119 -8.65 -0.89 1.95
N LEU A 120 -7.57 -0.15 1.72
CA LEU A 120 -6.88 0.64 2.73
C LEU A 120 -7.83 1.62 3.42
N SER A 121 -8.67 2.32 2.65
CA SER A 121 -9.59 3.33 3.18
C SER A 121 -10.77 2.75 3.98
N GLN A 122 -11.09 1.47 3.79
CA GLN A 122 -12.09 0.74 4.56
C GLN A 122 -11.59 0.23 5.93
N ILE A 123 -10.26 0.22 6.16
CA ILE A 123 -9.71 -0.26 7.43
C ILE A 123 -9.90 0.80 8.51
N LYS A 124 -10.80 0.51 9.47
CA LYS A 124 -11.23 1.45 10.51
C LYS A 124 -10.08 2.06 11.31
N THR A 125 -9.07 1.27 11.67
CA THR A 125 -7.92 1.78 12.43
C THR A 125 -7.14 2.83 11.63
N LEU A 126 -7.00 2.62 10.32
CA LEU A 126 -6.28 3.55 9.44
C LEU A 126 -7.06 4.84 9.19
N GLN A 127 -8.39 4.77 9.19
CA GLN A 127 -9.24 5.97 9.08
C GLN A 127 -8.93 6.98 10.21
N ASP A 128 -8.59 6.48 11.39
CA ASP A 128 -8.24 7.29 12.57
C ASP A 128 -6.76 7.62 12.69
N SER A 129 -5.87 6.77 12.17
CA SER A 129 -4.43 6.90 12.46
C SER A 129 -3.63 7.59 11.34
N VAL A 130 -3.99 7.40 10.07
CA VAL A 130 -3.18 7.85 8.93
C VAL A 130 -3.33 9.37 8.75
N LYS A 131 -2.19 10.07 8.73
CA LYS A 131 -2.09 11.53 8.56
C LYS A 131 -1.40 11.92 7.26
N ASN A 132 -0.39 11.16 6.86
CA ASN A 132 0.44 11.49 5.71
C ASN A 132 0.44 10.34 4.71
N MET A 133 0.09 10.64 3.46
CA MET A 133 0.14 9.67 2.38
C MET A 133 0.84 10.24 1.15
N THR A 134 1.63 9.39 0.52
CA THR A 134 2.34 9.70 -0.73
C THR A 134 2.07 8.59 -1.74
N VAL A 135 1.67 8.97 -2.95
CA VAL A 135 1.46 8.04 -4.08
C VAL A 135 2.19 8.56 -5.31
N VAL A 136 3.28 7.88 -5.68
CA VAL A 136 4.20 8.31 -6.74
C VAL A 136 4.44 7.17 -7.74
N SER A 137 4.35 7.45 -9.03
CA SER A 137 4.66 6.47 -10.10
C SER A 137 3.91 5.13 -9.95
N CYS A 138 2.69 5.16 -9.41
CA CYS A 138 1.82 4.00 -9.26
C CYS A 138 0.85 3.94 -10.45
N GLY A 139 1.32 3.42 -11.59
CA GLY A 139 0.67 3.61 -12.90
C GLY A 139 -0.74 3.04 -13.07
N ASN A 140 -1.23 2.16 -12.17
CA ASN A 140 -2.60 1.63 -12.23
C ASN A 140 -3.57 2.37 -11.28
N VAL A 141 -3.12 3.40 -10.57
CA VAL A 141 -3.97 4.24 -9.73
C VAL A 141 -4.66 5.28 -10.61
N THR A 142 -5.98 5.41 -10.42
CA THR A 142 -6.84 6.37 -11.13
C THR A 142 -7.53 7.32 -10.14
N ASP A 143 -8.35 8.23 -10.68
CA ASP A 143 -9.22 9.10 -9.90
C ASP A 143 -10.09 8.31 -8.89
N ILE A 144 -10.53 7.09 -9.24
CA ILE A 144 -11.40 6.24 -8.39
C ILE A 144 -10.69 5.87 -7.08
N GLY A 145 -9.49 5.32 -7.17
CA GLY A 145 -8.71 4.90 -6.00
C GLY A 145 -8.32 6.09 -5.13
N LEU A 146 -7.96 7.21 -5.74
CA LEU A 146 -7.63 8.43 -5.01
C LEU A 146 -8.84 8.99 -4.25
N ILE A 147 -10.00 9.09 -4.90
CA ILE A 147 -11.23 9.56 -4.26
C ILE A 147 -11.59 8.68 -3.06
N ALA A 148 -11.36 7.36 -3.13
CA ALA A 148 -11.63 6.44 -2.02
C ALA A 148 -10.88 6.79 -0.72
N LEU A 149 -9.76 7.52 -0.79
CA LEU A 149 -8.99 7.98 0.37
C LEU A 149 -9.76 8.97 1.26
N HIS A 150 -10.89 9.49 0.81
CA HIS A 150 -11.75 10.37 1.61
C HIS A 150 -12.24 9.77 2.95
N GLN A 151 -12.18 8.44 3.11
CA GLN A 151 -12.51 7.75 4.36
C GLN A 151 -11.41 7.89 5.42
N LEU A 152 -10.18 8.28 5.03
CA LEU A 152 -9.08 8.58 5.94
C LEU A 152 -9.30 9.95 6.57
N ARG A 153 -10.22 10.01 7.54
CA ARG A 153 -10.74 11.26 8.14
C ARG A 153 -9.68 12.15 8.79
N ASN A 154 -8.54 11.58 9.18
CA ASN A 154 -7.43 12.30 9.79
C ASN A 154 -6.25 12.53 8.82
N LEU A 155 -6.44 12.30 7.51
CA LEU A 155 -5.43 12.59 6.50
C LEU A 155 -5.23 14.11 6.41
N GLU A 156 -4.00 14.55 6.67
CA GLU A 156 -3.59 15.96 6.70
C GLU A 156 -2.80 16.32 5.44
N LEU A 157 -1.98 15.40 4.92
CA LEU A 157 -1.16 15.61 3.73
C LEU A 157 -1.29 14.45 2.75
N LEU A 158 -1.61 14.77 1.49
CA LEU A 158 -1.58 13.86 0.36
C LEU A 158 -0.69 14.40 -0.75
N PHE A 159 0.43 13.73 -1.02
CA PHE A 159 1.32 14.05 -2.13
C PHE A 159 1.11 13.06 -3.29
N LEU A 160 0.81 13.57 -4.49
CA LEU A 160 0.55 12.80 -5.69
C LEU A 160 1.49 13.24 -6.82
N SER A 161 2.22 12.29 -7.40
CA SER A 161 3.14 12.57 -8.52
C SER A 161 3.18 11.42 -9.52
N ASP A 162 3.32 11.75 -10.81
CA ASP A 162 3.50 10.77 -11.89
C ASP A 162 2.44 9.64 -11.88
N LEU A 163 1.16 10.03 -11.87
CA LEU A 163 0.03 9.09 -11.89
C LEU A 163 -0.73 9.19 -13.23
N PRO A 164 -0.27 8.50 -14.30
CA PRO A 164 -0.86 8.61 -15.63
C PRO A 164 -2.31 8.13 -15.72
N GLY A 165 -2.80 7.38 -14.73
CA GLY A 165 -4.18 6.93 -14.63
C GLY A 165 -5.15 8.00 -14.13
N VAL A 166 -4.66 9.09 -13.53
CA VAL A 166 -5.48 10.23 -13.07
C VAL A 166 -5.80 11.10 -14.28
N LYS A 167 -7.08 11.24 -14.62
CA LYS A 167 -7.53 11.97 -15.81
C LYS A 167 -8.21 13.30 -15.48
N ASP A 168 -8.83 13.41 -14.32
CA ASP A 168 -9.56 14.61 -13.90
C ASP A 168 -9.05 15.06 -12.53
N LYS A 169 -7.84 15.63 -12.52
CA LYS A 169 -7.17 16.08 -11.29
C LYS A 169 -7.99 17.12 -10.52
N ASP A 170 -8.67 18.01 -11.22
CA ASP A 170 -9.45 19.08 -10.59
C ASP A 170 -10.69 18.50 -9.89
N GLN A 171 -11.43 17.58 -10.53
CA GLN A 171 -12.55 16.90 -9.90
C GLN A 171 -12.10 16.00 -8.74
N THR A 172 -10.96 15.30 -8.89
CA THR A 172 -10.40 14.46 -7.83
C THR A 172 -10.06 15.29 -6.59
N VAL A 173 -9.40 16.44 -6.77
CA VAL A 173 -9.10 17.39 -5.68
C VAL A 173 -10.37 17.94 -5.05
N ASP A 174 -11.34 18.39 -5.86
CA ASP A 174 -12.60 18.97 -5.37
C ASP A 174 -13.37 17.97 -4.48
N ARG A 175 -13.46 16.70 -4.90
CA ARG A 175 -14.10 15.64 -4.10
C ARG A 175 -13.38 15.38 -2.80
N LEU A 176 -12.04 15.29 -2.83
CA LEU A 176 -11.24 15.06 -1.63
C LEU A 176 -11.32 16.23 -0.66
N GLN A 177 -11.24 17.48 -1.14
CA GLN A 177 -11.34 18.68 -0.32
C GLN A 177 -12.76 18.91 0.22
N THR A 178 -13.79 18.54 -0.54
CA THR A 178 -15.18 18.58 -0.05
C THR A 178 -15.37 17.62 1.13
N ALA A 179 -14.80 16.42 1.05
CA ALA A 179 -14.90 15.42 2.11
C ALA A 179 -13.95 15.70 3.29
N LEU A 180 -12.75 16.23 3.01
CA LEU A 180 -11.68 16.50 3.96
C LEU A 180 -11.19 17.96 3.80
N PRO A 181 -11.93 18.95 4.35
CA PRO A 181 -11.64 20.37 4.10
C PRO A 181 -10.29 20.89 4.62
N ARG A 182 -9.59 20.10 5.44
CA ARG A 182 -8.28 20.43 6.00
C ARG A 182 -7.13 19.69 5.32
N LEU A 183 -7.42 18.80 4.37
CA LEU A 183 -6.42 18.03 3.65
C LEU A 183 -5.60 18.95 2.74
N ALA A 184 -4.30 19.02 2.98
CA ALA A 184 -3.34 19.59 2.05
C ALA A 184 -3.07 18.58 0.94
N ILE A 185 -3.32 18.96 -0.31
CA ILE A 185 -3.04 18.13 -1.49
C ILE A 185 -1.94 18.81 -2.30
N GLU A 186 -0.82 18.12 -2.47
CA GLU A 186 0.30 18.54 -3.30
C GLU A 186 0.34 17.68 -4.56
N LEU A 187 0.32 18.34 -5.72
CA LEU A 187 0.24 17.68 -7.02
C LEU A 187 1.47 17.98 -7.87
N ASP A 188 2.05 16.92 -8.42
CA ASP A 188 3.04 16.94 -9.49
C ASP A 188 2.60 15.96 -10.60
N LEU A 189 1.43 16.27 -11.17
CA LEU A 189 0.79 15.50 -12.23
C LEU A 189 0.88 16.27 -13.55
N ALA A 190 1.38 15.61 -14.59
CA ALA A 190 1.52 16.14 -15.95
C ALA A 190 0.16 16.38 -16.64
#